data_AF-A0A924RNJ1-F1
#
_entry.id   AF-A0A924RNJ1-F1
#
_cell.length_a   1.000
_cell.length_b   1.000
_cell.length_c   1.000
_cell.angle_alpha   90.00
_cell.angle_beta   90.00
_cell.angle_gamma   90.00
#
_symmetry.space_group_name_H-M   'P 1'
#
loop_
_entity.id
_entity.type
_entity.pdbx_description
1 polymer ?
#
loop_
_entity_poly.entity_id
_entity_poly.type
_entity_poly.pdbx_seq_one_letter_code
_entity_poly.pdbx_strand_id
1 'polypeptide(L)'
;MIASSFGHRGRTLLLTLIATFAVVAIFASSAQAQSRDHNRDGIPDRWETKMHLSLRVSQAGRDQDHDGVTNVWEYRLHMSARDADSNDDGVSDGQTDADGDGLNNADEVLCHEAPNDTDSDNDGTIDGQEDTDSDGIPNAAEEPLDDSPADADSDDDGVSDGAEDSDGAGTDDASEIDNGTNPEDAGDDSNGDTEADDSGAADDEACGCDDYSGFVLSFDGSTMRFETWGGQIVTVYISASFGSETWSADGSYTHTMTSMQLYSPGTVLHDLQVDPSGVADSAQVTIDS
;
A
#
# COMPACT_ATOMS: atom_id res chain seq x y z
N MET A 1 74.82 -59.64 -9.03
CA MET A 1 74.97 -58.67 -10.14
C MET A 1 73.71 -58.83 -11.00
N ILE A 2 72.80 -57.89 -11.22
CA ILE A 2 72.77 -56.42 -11.14
C ILE A 2 71.28 -55.99 -10.97
N ALA A 3 71.09 -54.97 -10.14
CA ALA A 3 70.06 -53.92 -10.03
C ALA A 3 68.64 -54.05 -10.64
N SER A 4 67.66 -53.84 -9.76
CA SER A 4 66.69 -52.71 -9.73
C SER A 4 65.90 -52.31 -10.96
N SER A 5 64.56 -52.27 -10.84
CA SER A 5 63.74 -51.06 -11.09
C SER A 5 62.24 -51.38 -10.92
N PHE A 6 61.67 -51.02 -9.76
CA PHE A 6 60.23 -50.76 -9.65
C PHE A 6 60.06 -49.27 -9.37
N GLY A 7 60.07 -48.51 -10.46
CA GLY A 7 59.97 -47.05 -10.46
C GLY A 7 58.57 -46.58 -10.05
N HIS A 8 58.52 -45.85 -8.93
CA HIS A 8 57.86 -44.56 -8.75
C HIS A 8 56.36 -44.38 -9.09
N ARG A 9 55.59 -45.41 -9.46
CA ARG A 9 54.17 -45.23 -9.82
C ARG A 9 53.18 -45.49 -8.69
N GLY A 10 53.61 -46.09 -7.57
CA GLY A 10 52.73 -46.41 -6.45
C GLY A 10 52.66 -45.36 -5.34
N ARG A 11 53.59 -44.40 -5.29
CA ARG A 11 53.68 -43.43 -4.18
C ARG A 11 53.09 -42.04 -4.51
N THR A 12 52.95 -41.71 -5.79
CA THR A 12 52.35 -40.45 -6.27
C THR A 12 50.82 -40.49 -6.34
N LEU A 13 50.22 -41.68 -6.46
CA LEU A 13 48.76 -41.84 -6.47
C LEU A 13 48.13 -41.82 -5.07
N LEU A 14 48.89 -42.17 -4.01
CA LEU A 14 48.39 -42.10 -2.64
C LEU A 14 48.49 -40.68 -2.04
N LEU A 15 49.41 -39.85 -2.52
CA LEU A 15 49.58 -38.47 -2.05
C LEU A 15 48.68 -37.45 -2.78
N THR A 16 48.21 -37.75 -3.98
CA THR A 16 47.25 -36.89 -4.71
C THR A 16 45.81 -37.12 -4.27
N LEU A 17 45.45 -38.33 -3.82
CA LEU A 17 44.12 -38.64 -3.28
C LEU A 17 43.86 -37.96 -1.92
N ILE A 18 44.91 -37.77 -1.11
CA ILE A 18 44.81 -37.06 0.18
C ILE A 18 44.76 -35.54 -0.03
N ALA A 19 45.39 -35.01 -1.09
CA ALA A 19 45.36 -33.58 -1.40
C ALA A 19 44.03 -33.11 -2.00
N THR A 20 43.28 -33.95 -2.71
CA THR A 20 41.93 -33.59 -3.20
C THR A 20 40.84 -33.73 -2.12
N PHE A 21 41.03 -34.57 -1.10
CA PHE A 21 40.09 -34.66 0.02
C PHE A 21 40.24 -33.52 1.04
N ALA A 22 41.38 -32.83 1.07
CA ALA A 22 41.59 -31.67 1.92
C ALA A 22 41.02 -30.35 1.34
N VAL A 23 40.68 -30.31 0.04
CA VAL A 23 40.09 -29.11 -0.60
C VAL A 23 38.56 -29.18 -0.67
N VAL A 24 37.95 -30.36 -0.57
CA VAL A 24 36.48 -30.51 -0.53
C VAL A 24 35.89 -30.28 0.87
N ALA A 25 36.72 -30.28 1.93
CA ALA A 25 36.30 -30.04 3.31
C ALA A 25 36.35 -28.54 3.74
N ILE A 26 36.49 -27.60 2.79
CA ILE A 26 36.40 -26.15 3.08
C ILE A 26 35.04 -25.56 2.67
N PHE A 27 34.19 -26.34 2.01
CA PHE A 27 32.78 -25.97 1.74
C PHE A 27 31.78 -26.71 2.64
N ALA A 28 32.24 -27.24 3.77
CA ALA A 28 31.35 -27.74 4.81
C ALA A 28 30.76 -26.55 5.57
N SER A 29 29.67 -26.05 5.00
CA SER A 29 28.55 -25.49 5.75
C SER A 29 28.85 -24.22 6.54
N SER A 30 28.61 -23.07 5.90
CA SER A 30 27.76 -22.07 6.56
C SER A 30 26.35 -22.65 6.74
N ALA A 31 26.22 -23.75 7.49
CA ALA A 31 24.95 -24.11 8.05
C ALA A 31 24.67 -22.97 9.03
N GLN A 32 23.80 -22.04 8.64
CA GLN A 32 23.25 -21.06 9.56
C GLN A 32 22.88 -21.84 10.81
N ALA A 33 23.61 -21.62 11.91
CA ALA A 33 23.23 -22.19 13.18
C ALA A 33 21.85 -21.62 13.45
N GLN A 34 20.80 -22.43 13.27
CA GLN A 34 19.44 -22.00 13.57
C GLN A 34 19.45 -21.48 14.99
N SER A 35 18.89 -20.28 15.16
CA SER A 35 18.86 -19.68 16.48
C SER A 35 18.13 -20.63 17.41
N ARG A 36 18.66 -20.79 18.62
CA ARG A 36 18.03 -21.63 19.63
C ARG A 36 16.70 -21.00 20.01
N ASP A 37 15.68 -21.84 20.09
CA ASP A 37 14.30 -21.51 20.46
C ASP A 37 13.83 -22.63 21.41
N HIS A 38 13.68 -22.31 22.70
CA HIS A 38 13.48 -23.26 23.79
C HIS A 38 12.02 -23.68 23.94
N ASN A 39 11.10 -22.73 23.81
CA ASN A 39 9.66 -22.90 23.90
C ASN A 39 9.01 -23.23 22.54
N ARG A 40 9.78 -23.14 21.44
CA ARG A 40 9.37 -23.47 20.06
C ARG A 40 8.20 -22.65 19.58
N ASP A 41 8.19 -21.38 19.94
CA ASP A 41 7.12 -20.46 19.54
C ASP A 41 7.48 -19.61 18.31
N GLY A 42 8.65 -19.86 17.71
CA GLY A 42 9.10 -19.13 16.54
C GLY A 42 9.91 -17.88 16.87
N ILE A 43 10.06 -17.55 18.15
CA ILE A 43 10.92 -16.46 18.61
C ILE A 43 12.25 -17.04 19.12
N PRO A 44 13.41 -16.50 18.71
CA PRO A 44 14.69 -16.93 19.25
C PRO A 44 14.92 -16.60 20.73
N ASP A 45 15.49 -17.56 21.49
CA ASP A 45 15.91 -17.41 22.90
C ASP A 45 16.72 -16.12 23.14
N ARG A 46 17.58 -15.77 22.18
CA ARG A 46 18.46 -14.59 22.27
C ARG A 46 17.67 -13.28 22.24
N TRP A 47 16.60 -13.23 21.45
CA TRP A 47 15.75 -12.05 21.34
C TRP A 47 14.83 -11.99 22.56
N GLU A 48 14.21 -13.11 22.94
CA GLU A 48 13.40 -13.17 24.17
C GLU A 48 14.22 -12.74 25.39
N THR A 49 15.47 -13.18 25.50
CA THR A 49 16.36 -12.76 26.59
C THR A 49 16.68 -11.27 26.55
N LYS A 50 16.89 -10.70 25.35
CA LYS A 50 17.13 -9.25 25.16
C LYS A 50 15.90 -8.45 25.62
N MET A 51 14.71 -8.93 25.27
CA MET A 51 13.43 -8.35 25.64
C MET A 51 12.98 -8.78 27.04
N HIS A 52 13.79 -9.48 27.84
CA HIS A 52 13.43 -9.95 29.18
C HIS A 52 12.16 -10.82 29.28
N LEU A 53 11.87 -11.58 28.23
CA LEU A 53 10.71 -12.46 28.12
C LEU A 53 11.02 -13.87 28.65
N SER A 54 9.95 -14.63 28.90
CA SER A 54 10.06 -15.96 29.49
C SER A 54 10.32 -17.05 28.45
N LEU A 55 11.53 -17.63 28.45
CA LEU A 55 11.87 -18.81 27.64
C LEU A 55 11.06 -20.09 27.97
N ARG A 56 10.26 -20.10 29.03
CA ARG A 56 9.56 -21.31 29.54
C ARG A 56 8.18 -21.53 28.96
N VAL A 57 7.53 -20.46 28.53
CA VAL A 57 6.17 -20.44 28.01
C VAL A 57 6.21 -19.71 26.68
N SER A 58 5.29 -20.01 25.78
CA SER A 58 5.20 -19.26 24.53
C SER A 58 4.93 -17.78 24.81
N GLN A 59 5.73 -16.93 24.19
CA GLN A 59 5.65 -15.47 24.18
C GLN A 59 5.13 -14.95 22.84
N ALA A 60 5.27 -15.71 21.75
CA ALA A 60 4.89 -15.34 20.39
C ALA A 60 3.58 -14.56 20.25
N GLY A 61 2.45 -15.13 20.68
CA GLY A 61 1.13 -14.50 20.55
C GLY A 61 0.72 -13.64 21.75
N ARG A 62 1.68 -13.11 22.51
CA ARG A 62 1.40 -12.11 23.55
C ARG A 62 1.72 -10.73 23.01
N ASP A 63 1.26 -9.72 23.72
CA ASP A 63 1.58 -8.31 23.52
C ASP A 63 1.89 -7.77 24.94
N GLN A 64 3.09 -7.23 25.14
CA GLN A 64 3.66 -6.99 26.48
C GLN A 64 3.58 -5.53 26.90
N ASP A 65 3.61 -4.64 25.94
CA ASP A 65 3.48 -3.18 25.99
C ASP A 65 2.05 -2.73 25.74
N HIS A 66 1.21 -3.56 25.12
CA HIS A 66 -0.19 -3.31 24.79
C HIS A 66 -0.36 -2.25 23.71
N ASP A 67 0.39 -2.36 22.62
CA ASP A 67 0.25 -1.52 21.43
C ASP A 67 -0.52 -2.20 20.30
N GLY A 68 -0.97 -3.45 20.49
CA GLY A 68 -1.71 -4.22 19.49
C GLY A 68 -0.83 -5.17 18.68
N VAL A 69 0.50 -5.04 18.73
CA VAL A 69 1.41 -5.89 17.96
C VAL A 69 1.91 -7.05 18.82
N THR A 70 1.75 -8.28 18.33
CA THR A 70 2.27 -9.44 19.07
C THR A 70 3.79 -9.55 19.01
N ASN A 71 4.41 -10.10 20.06
CA ASN A 71 5.88 -10.30 20.16
C ASN A 71 6.50 -10.97 18.92
N VAL A 72 5.78 -11.86 18.26
CA VAL A 72 6.30 -12.54 17.06
C VAL A 72 6.39 -11.58 15.88
N TRP A 73 5.43 -10.67 15.74
CA TRP A 73 5.44 -9.61 14.74
C TRP A 73 6.50 -8.57 15.05
N GLU A 74 6.60 -8.13 16.30
CA GLU A 74 7.65 -7.20 16.72
C GLU A 74 9.07 -7.77 16.48
N TYR A 75 9.26 -9.09 16.68
CA TYR A 75 10.51 -9.74 16.33
C TYR A 75 10.82 -9.67 14.83
N ARG A 76 9.81 -9.83 13.96
CA ARG A 76 9.94 -9.79 12.49
C ARG A 76 10.18 -8.37 11.98
N LEU A 77 9.51 -7.38 12.58
CA LEU A 77 9.62 -5.96 12.27
C LEU A 77 10.86 -5.29 12.89
N HIS A 78 11.56 -6.00 13.79
CA HIS A 78 12.72 -5.49 14.56
C HIS A 78 12.38 -4.42 15.60
N MET A 79 11.14 -4.44 16.08
CA MET A 79 10.62 -3.65 17.19
C MET A 79 10.93 -4.29 18.55
N SER A 80 10.53 -3.61 19.61
CA SER A 80 10.79 -3.92 20.99
C SER A 80 9.52 -4.25 21.75
N ALA A 81 9.35 -5.54 22.05
CA ALA A 81 8.27 -6.14 22.84
C ALA A 81 7.97 -5.62 24.25
N ARG A 82 8.53 -4.50 24.65
CA ARG A 82 8.30 -3.89 25.96
C ARG A 82 8.28 -2.37 25.88
N ASP A 83 8.21 -1.83 24.67
CA ASP A 83 8.29 -0.42 24.35
C ASP A 83 7.35 -0.14 23.18
N ALA A 84 6.14 0.35 23.50
CA ALA A 84 5.08 0.62 22.54
C ALA A 84 5.45 1.62 21.42
N ASP A 85 6.57 2.33 21.56
CA ASP A 85 7.14 3.23 20.54
C ASP A 85 8.65 2.94 20.51
N SER A 86 9.06 1.95 19.72
CA SER A 86 10.43 1.43 19.72
C SER A 86 11.48 2.44 19.27
N ASN A 87 11.06 3.49 18.55
CA ASN A 87 11.95 4.45 17.91
C ASN A 87 11.90 5.85 18.57
N ASP A 88 11.03 6.04 19.57
CA ASP A 88 10.78 7.28 20.31
C ASP A 88 10.37 8.47 19.41
N ASP A 89 9.62 8.23 18.33
CA ASP A 89 9.18 9.29 17.41
C ASP A 89 7.78 9.86 17.73
N GLY A 90 7.05 9.22 18.65
CA GLY A 90 5.73 9.63 19.11
C GLY A 90 4.56 8.92 18.45
N VAL A 91 4.81 8.00 17.50
CA VAL A 91 3.82 7.07 16.94
C VAL A 91 4.07 5.69 17.56
N SER A 92 3.02 5.02 18.02
CA SER A 92 3.20 3.67 18.57
C SER A 92 3.50 2.65 17.46
N ASP A 93 4.24 1.58 17.78
CA ASP A 93 4.62 0.54 16.82
C ASP A 93 3.38 -0.10 16.16
N GLY A 94 2.29 -0.26 16.92
CA GLY A 94 0.99 -0.69 16.39
C GLY A 94 0.33 0.27 15.42
N GLN A 95 0.49 1.58 15.62
CA GLN A 95 -0.03 2.62 14.71
C GLN A 95 0.87 2.87 13.50
N THR A 96 2.00 2.17 13.38
CA THR A 96 2.81 2.25 12.15
C THR A 96 2.25 1.31 11.09
N ASP A 97 2.40 1.67 9.84
CA ASP A 97 2.13 0.84 8.66
C ASP A 97 3.49 0.42 8.10
N ALA A 98 3.88 -0.84 8.33
CA ALA A 98 5.24 -1.29 8.07
C ALA A 98 5.49 -1.73 6.61
N ASP A 99 4.46 -2.03 5.83
CA ASP A 99 4.59 -2.40 4.42
C ASP A 99 4.00 -1.38 3.43
N GLY A 100 3.22 -0.42 3.91
CA GLY A 100 2.77 0.76 3.18
C GLY A 100 1.48 0.54 2.39
N ASP A 101 0.61 -0.35 2.84
CA ASP A 101 -0.65 -0.66 2.17
C ASP A 101 -1.86 0.17 2.65
N GLY A 102 -1.69 0.93 3.73
CA GLY A 102 -2.70 1.80 4.30
C GLY A 102 -3.35 1.27 5.58
N LEU A 103 -3.12 0.01 5.98
CA LEU A 103 -3.56 -0.53 7.26
C LEU A 103 -2.42 -0.45 8.28
N ASN A 104 -2.73 -0.19 9.55
CA ASN A 104 -1.70 -0.16 10.58
C ASN A 104 -1.44 -1.58 11.14
N ASN A 105 -0.23 -1.79 11.68
CA ASN A 105 0.21 -3.08 12.16
C ASN A 105 -0.71 -3.70 13.25
N ALA A 106 -1.37 -2.88 14.07
CA ALA A 106 -2.26 -3.38 15.10
C ALA A 106 -3.54 -3.96 14.50
N ASP A 107 -4.10 -3.29 13.50
CA ASP A 107 -5.29 -3.71 12.78
C ASP A 107 -5.01 -4.92 11.88
N GLU A 108 -3.88 -4.94 11.16
CA GLU A 108 -3.46 -6.13 10.42
C GLU A 108 -3.36 -7.37 11.35
N VAL A 109 -2.84 -7.20 12.57
CA VAL A 109 -2.78 -8.30 13.55
C VAL A 109 -4.18 -8.73 14.01
N LEU A 110 -5.10 -7.78 14.15
CA LEU A 110 -6.50 -8.02 14.51
C LEU A 110 -7.21 -8.82 13.41
N CYS A 111 -7.03 -8.44 12.15
CA CYS A 111 -7.57 -9.08 10.94
C CYS A 111 -6.89 -10.41 10.58
N HIS A 112 -5.84 -10.79 11.32
CA HIS A 112 -5.02 -11.99 11.08
C HIS A 112 -4.16 -11.94 9.81
N GLU A 113 -3.87 -10.73 9.37
CA GLU A 113 -2.96 -10.37 8.29
C GLU A 113 -1.53 -10.26 8.82
N ALA A 114 -0.62 -9.97 7.91
CA ALA A 114 0.81 -9.94 8.13
C ALA A 114 1.33 -8.51 7.97
N PRO A 115 1.72 -7.84 9.08
CA PRO A 115 2.33 -6.49 9.14
C PRO A 115 3.54 -6.17 8.26
N ASN A 116 3.94 -7.03 7.34
CA ASN A 116 5.10 -6.83 6.49
C ASN A 116 4.85 -7.34 5.06
N ASP A 117 3.62 -7.63 4.70
CA ASP A 117 3.20 -8.22 3.43
C ASP A 117 1.87 -7.62 2.98
N THR A 118 1.93 -6.65 2.06
CA THR A 118 0.80 -5.83 1.60
C THR A 118 -0.41 -6.58 1.01
N ASP A 119 -0.34 -7.90 0.90
CA ASP A 119 -1.37 -8.82 0.36
C ASP A 119 -1.07 -10.19 0.97
N SER A 120 -1.50 -10.34 2.23
CA SER A 120 -1.17 -11.46 3.12
C SER A 120 -1.60 -12.81 2.57
N ASP A 121 -2.73 -12.84 1.86
CA ASP A 121 -3.34 -14.06 1.36
C ASP A 121 -3.05 -14.33 -0.14
N ASN A 122 -2.49 -13.33 -0.83
CA ASN A 122 -2.10 -13.32 -2.24
C ASN A 122 -3.27 -13.51 -3.20
N ASP A 123 -4.45 -12.98 -2.89
CA ASP A 123 -5.62 -13.01 -3.77
C ASP A 123 -5.67 -11.84 -4.78
N GLY A 124 -4.86 -10.80 -4.55
CA GLY A 124 -4.73 -9.62 -5.39
C GLY A 124 -5.48 -8.38 -4.88
N THR A 125 -6.15 -8.48 -3.74
CA THR A 125 -6.59 -7.35 -2.90
C THR A 125 -5.47 -7.07 -1.90
N ILE A 126 -5.20 -5.81 -1.57
CA ILE A 126 -4.24 -5.48 -0.51
C ILE A 126 -4.96 -5.51 0.84
N ASP A 127 -4.25 -5.79 1.93
CA ASP A 127 -4.85 -6.02 3.26
C ASP A 127 -5.68 -4.80 3.71
N GLY A 128 -5.18 -3.58 3.52
CA GLY A 128 -5.95 -2.35 3.77
C GLY A 128 -7.18 -2.11 2.87
N GLN A 129 -7.40 -2.92 1.84
CA GLN A 129 -8.59 -2.87 0.97
C GLN A 129 -9.46 -4.13 1.09
N GLU A 130 -9.08 -5.07 1.95
CA GLU A 130 -9.96 -6.16 2.33
C GLU A 130 -11.11 -5.63 3.21
N ASP A 131 -12.16 -6.44 3.33
CA ASP A 131 -13.34 -6.19 4.18
C ASP A 131 -13.51 -7.47 5.01
N THR A 132 -12.78 -7.51 6.13
CA THR A 132 -12.53 -8.74 6.89
C THR A 132 -13.79 -9.27 7.56
N ASP A 133 -14.66 -8.38 8.02
CA ASP A 133 -15.89 -8.71 8.75
C ASP A 133 -17.16 -8.63 7.88
N SER A 134 -17.03 -8.16 6.64
CA SER A 134 -18.07 -8.14 5.60
C SER A 134 -19.23 -7.20 5.89
N ASP A 135 -18.93 -6.03 6.43
CA ASP A 135 -19.89 -4.97 6.75
C ASP A 135 -20.11 -3.99 5.59
N GLY A 136 -19.16 -3.93 4.64
CA GLY A 136 -19.17 -3.07 3.46
C GLY A 136 -18.14 -1.94 3.47
N ILE A 137 -17.36 -1.78 4.54
CA ILE A 137 -16.26 -0.82 4.65
C ILE A 137 -14.92 -1.56 4.49
N PRO A 138 -13.97 -1.07 3.69
CA PRO A 138 -12.62 -1.65 3.65
C PRO A 138 -11.85 -1.39 4.96
N ASN A 139 -11.01 -2.34 5.40
CA ASN A 139 -10.24 -2.31 6.65
C ASN A 139 -9.55 -0.95 6.92
N ALA A 140 -8.90 -0.34 5.92
CA ALA A 140 -8.19 0.93 6.11
C ALA A 140 -9.12 2.17 6.17
N ALA A 141 -10.38 2.05 5.78
CA ALA A 141 -11.38 3.11 5.82
C ALA A 141 -12.14 3.17 7.15
N GLU A 142 -12.05 2.14 8.00
CA GLU A 142 -12.67 2.11 9.34
C GLU A 142 -11.88 2.92 10.37
N GLU A 143 -10.55 3.06 10.22
CA GLU A 143 -9.70 3.84 11.14
C GLU A 143 -10.19 5.28 11.38
N PRO A 144 -10.53 6.08 10.36
CA PRO A 144 -11.08 7.43 10.60
C PRO A 144 -12.47 7.43 11.24
N LEU A 145 -13.24 6.33 11.14
CA LEU A 145 -14.59 6.22 11.69
C LEU A 145 -14.59 5.78 13.18
N ASP A 146 -13.42 5.43 13.74
CA ASP A 146 -13.27 4.81 15.07
C ASP A 146 -13.91 3.40 15.15
N ASP A 147 -14.09 2.77 13.99
CA ASP A 147 -14.60 1.41 13.81
C ASP A 147 -13.46 0.39 13.79
N SER A 148 -13.78 -0.86 14.12
CA SER A 148 -12.84 -1.95 14.26
C SER A 148 -12.93 -2.87 13.04
N PRO A 149 -11.83 -3.07 12.28
CA PRO A 149 -11.85 -3.84 11.03
C PRO A 149 -12.07 -5.34 11.13
N ALA A 150 -12.41 -5.83 12.33
CA ALA A 150 -12.73 -7.23 12.57
C ALA A 150 -14.06 -7.41 13.32
N ASP A 151 -14.87 -6.34 13.45
CA ASP A 151 -16.12 -6.35 14.18
C ASP A 151 -17.18 -5.45 13.52
N ALA A 152 -18.00 -6.05 12.64
CA ALA A 152 -19.02 -5.39 11.81
C ALA A 152 -20.14 -4.60 12.55
N ASP A 153 -20.08 -4.41 13.86
CA ASP A 153 -21.00 -3.62 14.73
C ASP A 153 -20.18 -3.19 15.95
N SER A 154 -19.22 -2.30 15.73
CA SER A 154 -18.15 -1.92 16.66
C SER A 154 -18.67 -1.36 17.98
N ASP A 155 -19.84 -0.74 17.97
CA ASP A 155 -20.46 -0.12 19.14
C ASP A 155 -21.58 -0.97 19.82
N ASP A 156 -21.87 -2.15 19.26
CA ASP A 156 -22.89 -3.11 19.70
C ASP A 156 -24.33 -2.51 19.76
N ASP A 157 -24.67 -1.50 18.95
CA ASP A 157 -26.03 -0.92 18.92
C ASP A 157 -27.03 -1.70 18.06
N GLY A 158 -26.54 -2.58 17.18
CA GLY A 158 -27.32 -3.43 16.29
C GLY A 158 -27.51 -2.89 14.88
N VAL A 159 -26.86 -1.78 14.52
CA VAL A 159 -26.54 -1.35 13.16
C VAL A 159 -25.11 -1.79 12.86
N SER A 160 -24.83 -2.20 11.62
CA SER A 160 -23.44 -2.52 11.26
C SER A 160 -22.70 -1.25 10.87
N ASP A 161 -21.38 -1.20 11.06
CA ASP A 161 -20.55 -0.02 10.82
C ASP A 161 -20.78 0.55 9.40
N GLY A 162 -20.69 -0.29 8.35
CA GLY A 162 -21.05 0.09 6.97
C GLY A 162 -22.49 0.51 6.71
N ALA A 163 -23.42 0.26 7.64
CA ALA A 163 -24.81 0.70 7.57
C ALA A 163 -25.11 1.90 8.46
N GLU A 164 -24.12 2.43 9.18
CA GLU A 164 -24.22 3.69 9.90
C GLU A 164 -24.38 4.87 8.93
N ASP A 165 -24.81 6.00 9.47
CA ASP A 165 -24.97 7.30 8.80
C ASP A 165 -24.27 8.30 9.73
N SER A 166 -22.95 8.20 9.75
CA SER A 166 -22.07 8.80 10.77
C SER A 166 -22.24 10.32 10.86
N ASP A 167 -22.48 10.97 9.72
CA ASP A 167 -22.67 12.41 9.62
C ASP A 167 -24.16 12.86 9.62
N GLY A 168 -25.11 11.94 9.42
CA GLY A 168 -26.54 12.21 9.35
C GLY A 168 -27.03 12.83 8.03
N ALA A 169 -26.27 12.69 6.93
CA ALA A 169 -26.65 13.11 5.58
C ALA A 169 -27.76 12.24 4.96
N GLY A 170 -28.01 11.07 5.53
CA GLY A 170 -29.07 10.15 5.12
C GLY A 170 -28.65 9.16 4.03
N THR A 171 -27.34 9.00 3.85
CA THR A 171 -26.65 7.94 3.12
C THR A 171 -25.90 7.08 4.13
N ASP A 172 -25.72 5.79 3.83
CA ASP A 172 -24.93 4.92 4.71
C ASP A 172 -23.43 5.02 4.38
N ASP A 173 -22.59 4.83 5.40
CA ASP A 173 -21.13 5.03 5.32
C ASP A 173 -20.49 4.17 4.21
N ALA A 174 -20.92 2.91 4.06
CA ALA A 174 -20.44 2.05 2.97
C ALA A 174 -20.83 2.61 1.58
N SER A 175 -22.05 3.14 1.41
CA SER A 175 -22.45 3.78 0.16
C SER A 175 -21.66 5.05 -0.13
N GLU A 176 -21.27 5.80 0.89
CA GLU A 176 -20.45 7.00 0.73
C GLU A 176 -19.04 6.66 0.27
N ILE A 177 -18.43 5.65 0.88
CA ILE A 177 -17.13 5.11 0.47
C ILE A 177 -17.18 4.58 -0.98
N ASP A 178 -18.22 3.83 -1.34
CA ASP A 178 -18.43 3.33 -2.71
C ASP A 178 -18.57 4.46 -3.74
N ASN A 179 -19.12 5.61 -3.34
CA ASN A 179 -19.27 6.81 -4.17
C ASN A 179 -18.06 7.76 -4.09
N GLY A 180 -17.07 7.46 -3.25
CA GLY A 180 -15.87 8.25 -3.05
C GLY A 180 -16.11 9.54 -2.26
N THR A 181 -17.15 9.59 -1.44
CA THR A 181 -17.46 10.68 -0.50
C THR A 181 -17.01 10.32 0.92
N ASN A 182 -16.89 11.33 1.79
CA ASN A 182 -16.43 11.16 3.18
C ASN A 182 -17.58 10.92 4.17
N PRO A 183 -17.64 9.76 4.86
CA PRO A 183 -18.72 9.46 5.82
C PRO A 183 -18.77 10.34 7.07
N GLU A 184 -17.70 11.10 7.35
CA GLU A 184 -17.68 12.07 8.45
C GLU A 184 -18.10 13.49 8.05
N ASP A 185 -18.40 13.76 6.77
CA ASP A 185 -18.70 15.10 6.26
C ASP A 185 -20.00 15.18 5.45
N ALA A 186 -21.06 15.60 6.15
CA ALA A 186 -22.39 15.78 5.56
C ALA A 186 -22.47 16.81 4.43
N GLY A 187 -21.39 17.56 4.15
CA GLY A 187 -21.28 18.48 3.02
C GLY A 187 -20.65 17.87 1.77
N ASP A 188 -20.14 16.64 1.84
CA ASP A 188 -19.62 15.86 0.71
C ASP A 188 -20.71 14.92 0.18
N ASP A 189 -21.92 15.45 -0.05
CA ASP A 189 -22.95 14.60 -0.63
C ASP A 189 -22.64 14.35 -2.10
N SER A 190 -22.97 13.14 -2.56
CA SER A 190 -22.71 12.63 -3.93
C SER A 190 -23.46 13.41 -5.02
N ASN A 191 -23.98 14.60 -4.71
CA ASN A 191 -24.57 15.57 -5.63
C ASN A 191 -23.53 16.54 -6.23
N GLY A 192 -22.29 16.56 -5.72
CA GLY A 192 -21.19 17.37 -6.26
C GLY A 192 -21.20 18.85 -5.85
N ASP A 193 -21.95 19.23 -4.82
CA ASP A 193 -22.00 20.61 -4.31
C ASP A 193 -21.00 20.78 -3.16
N THR A 194 -19.70 20.89 -3.49
CA THR A 194 -18.66 21.36 -2.54
C THR A 194 -18.83 22.82 -2.10
N GLU A 195 -20.02 23.39 -2.27
CA GLU A 195 -20.34 24.72 -1.78
C GLU A 195 -20.88 24.62 -0.36
N ALA A 196 -20.00 24.98 0.58
CA ALA A 196 -20.39 25.51 1.87
C ALA A 196 -21.28 26.76 1.69
N ASP A 197 -22.56 26.56 1.35
CA ASP A 197 -23.65 27.55 1.43
C ASP A 197 -24.72 27.03 2.39
N ASP A 198 -24.51 27.41 3.65
CA ASP A 198 -25.56 27.74 4.61
C ASP A 198 -26.63 28.66 4.01
N SER A 199 -27.57 28.11 3.25
CA SER A 199 -28.93 28.63 3.14
C SER A 199 -29.87 27.68 2.41
N GLY A 200 -30.64 26.93 3.19
CA GLY A 200 -31.65 26.03 2.65
C GLY A 200 -32.53 26.63 1.55
N ALA A 201 -32.58 25.94 0.42
CA ALA A 201 -33.68 25.96 -0.52
C ALA A 201 -33.64 24.70 -1.38
N ALA A 202 -34.77 24.02 -1.47
CA ALA A 202 -35.01 22.93 -2.40
C ALA A 202 -35.23 23.46 -3.82
N ASP A 203 -34.59 22.87 -4.82
CA ASP A 203 -35.18 22.59 -6.14
C ASP A 203 -34.29 21.75 -7.08
N ASP A 204 -34.93 20.72 -7.63
CA ASP A 204 -34.87 20.26 -9.02
C ASP A 204 -33.53 19.79 -9.67
N GLU A 205 -33.59 18.49 -10.05
CA GLU A 205 -33.05 17.90 -11.29
C GLU A 205 -31.57 17.49 -11.33
N ALA A 206 -31.37 16.20 -11.00
CA ALA A 206 -30.50 15.24 -11.67
C ALA A 206 -29.71 15.73 -12.89
N CYS A 207 -28.38 15.70 -12.77
CA CYS A 207 -27.48 15.39 -13.87
C CYS A 207 -26.31 14.58 -13.32
N GLY A 208 -26.34 13.26 -13.56
CA GLY A 208 -25.20 12.39 -13.34
C GLY A 208 -24.09 12.69 -14.35
N CYS A 209 -22.88 12.88 -13.83
CA CYS A 209 -21.64 12.66 -14.54
C CYS A 209 -20.60 12.18 -13.53
N ASP A 210 -20.15 10.94 -13.69
CA ASP A 210 -19.11 10.34 -12.86
C ASP A 210 -17.77 11.01 -13.23
N ASP A 211 -17.19 11.79 -12.31
CA ASP A 211 -15.96 12.55 -12.57
C ASP A 211 -14.72 11.74 -12.15
N TYR A 212 -14.00 11.17 -13.12
CA TYR A 212 -12.72 10.51 -12.85
C TYR A 212 -11.61 11.57 -12.74
N SER A 213 -11.22 11.89 -11.50
CA SER A 213 -10.01 12.67 -11.22
C SER A 213 -8.77 11.76 -11.21
N GLY A 214 -7.59 12.27 -11.62
CA GLY A 214 -6.35 11.49 -11.64
C GLY A 214 -5.11 12.38 -11.73
N PHE A 215 -3.92 11.82 -11.44
CA PHE A 215 -2.66 12.58 -11.44
C PHE A 215 -1.85 12.37 -12.73
N VAL A 216 -1.30 13.45 -13.30
CA VAL A 216 -0.51 13.40 -14.54
C VAL A 216 0.87 12.79 -14.26
N LEU A 217 1.09 11.57 -14.73
CA LEU A 217 2.37 10.87 -14.60
C LEU A 217 3.43 11.42 -15.57
N SER A 218 3.04 11.76 -16.80
CA SER A 218 3.97 12.29 -17.81
C SER A 218 3.27 12.96 -18.98
N PHE A 219 3.90 14.01 -19.52
CA PHE A 219 3.50 14.68 -20.76
C PHE A 219 4.71 14.96 -21.65
N ASP A 220 4.69 14.47 -22.89
CA ASP A 220 5.78 14.64 -23.87
C ASP A 220 5.43 15.55 -25.06
N GLY A 221 4.27 16.22 -25.00
CA GLY A 221 3.75 17.05 -26.08
C GLY A 221 2.85 16.33 -27.09
N SER A 222 2.82 15.01 -27.09
CA SER A 222 1.99 14.18 -27.99
C SER A 222 1.22 13.08 -27.27
N THR A 223 1.66 12.73 -26.07
CA THR A 223 1.07 11.68 -25.23
C THR A 223 1.00 12.18 -23.79
N MET A 224 -0.16 11.98 -23.17
CA MET A 224 -0.35 12.11 -21.72
C MET A 224 -0.59 10.74 -21.11
N ARG A 225 -0.01 10.51 -19.94
CA ARG A 225 -0.29 9.33 -19.11
C ARG A 225 -0.75 9.81 -17.74
N PHE A 226 -1.83 9.23 -17.23
CA PHE A 226 -2.29 9.46 -15.87
C PHE A 226 -2.59 8.12 -15.20
N GLU A 227 -2.48 8.12 -13.89
CA GLU A 227 -2.89 7.02 -13.02
C GLU A 227 -4.25 7.38 -12.44
N THR A 228 -5.20 6.46 -12.57
CA THR A 228 -6.48 6.56 -11.87
C THR A 228 -6.27 6.17 -10.41
N TRP A 229 -7.15 6.59 -9.50
CA TRP A 229 -7.09 6.17 -8.09
C TRP A 229 -7.16 4.64 -7.91
N GLY A 230 -7.82 3.91 -8.81
CA GLY A 230 -7.76 2.43 -8.88
C GLY A 230 -6.48 1.84 -9.52
N GLY A 231 -5.35 2.56 -9.53
CA GLY A 231 -4.04 2.08 -10.02
C GLY A 231 -3.90 1.80 -11.53
N GLN A 232 -4.95 2.03 -12.32
CA GLN A 232 -4.91 1.82 -13.76
C GLN A 232 -4.21 2.98 -14.48
N ILE A 233 -3.24 2.65 -15.34
CA ILE A 233 -2.58 3.65 -16.19
C ILE A 233 -3.34 3.84 -17.51
N VAL A 234 -3.88 5.03 -17.70
CA VAL A 234 -4.53 5.44 -18.95
C VAL A 234 -3.58 6.27 -19.80
N THR A 235 -3.57 6.03 -21.11
CA THR A 235 -2.74 6.77 -22.07
C THR A 235 -3.60 7.48 -23.09
N VAL A 236 -3.48 8.80 -23.17
CA VAL A 236 -4.23 9.66 -24.11
C VAL A 236 -3.27 10.26 -25.13
N TYR A 237 -3.62 10.14 -26.40
CA TYR A 237 -2.90 10.79 -27.49
C TYR A 237 -3.50 12.17 -27.76
N ILE A 238 -2.65 13.18 -27.78
CA ILE A 238 -3.05 14.55 -28.09
C ILE A 238 -2.56 14.89 -29.50
N SER A 239 -3.48 15.37 -30.33
CA SER A 239 -3.13 16.06 -31.57
C SER A 239 -3.63 17.50 -31.51
N ALA A 240 -2.70 18.44 -31.37
CA ALA A 240 -2.97 19.87 -31.35
C ALA A 240 -2.51 20.53 -32.66
N SER A 241 -3.36 21.39 -33.22
CA SER A 241 -3.05 22.27 -34.34
C SER A 241 -2.90 23.70 -33.83
N PHE A 242 -1.71 24.28 -34.01
CA PHE A 242 -1.42 25.65 -33.60
C PHE A 242 -1.67 26.62 -34.77
N GLY A 243 -2.30 27.74 -34.45
CA GLY A 243 -2.58 28.83 -35.37
C GLY A 243 -1.43 29.83 -35.44
N SER A 244 -1.76 31.11 -35.59
CA SER A 244 -0.77 32.18 -35.75
C SER A 244 0.08 32.39 -34.50
N GLU A 245 1.38 32.63 -34.73
CA GLU A 245 2.36 32.99 -33.72
C GLU A 245 2.37 34.51 -33.53
N THR A 246 2.28 34.98 -32.28
CA THR A 246 2.45 36.40 -31.98
C THR A 246 3.65 36.63 -31.09
N TRP A 247 4.57 37.46 -31.59
CA TRP A 247 5.72 37.94 -30.83
C TRP A 247 5.41 39.29 -30.19
N SER A 248 5.40 39.34 -28.87
CA SER A 248 5.19 40.59 -28.14
C SER A 248 6.51 41.32 -27.93
N ALA A 249 6.45 42.66 -27.87
CA ALA A 249 7.63 43.52 -27.78
C ALA A 249 8.39 43.40 -26.43
N ASP A 250 7.78 42.77 -25.43
CA ASP A 250 8.38 42.44 -24.13
C ASP A 250 9.18 41.13 -24.16
N GLY A 251 9.24 40.44 -25.31
CA GLY A 251 9.93 39.16 -25.47
C GLY A 251 9.08 37.95 -25.08
N SER A 252 7.80 38.15 -24.74
CA SER A 252 6.87 37.04 -24.54
C SER A 252 6.44 36.45 -25.89
N TYR A 253 6.32 35.13 -25.90
CA TYR A 253 5.99 34.35 -27.08
C TYR A 253 4.72 33.58 -26.81
N THR A 254 3.69 33.81 -27.62
CA THR A 254 2.38 33.19 -27.46
C THR A 254 1.99 32.44 -28.74
N HIS A 255 1.63 31.17 -28.57
CA HIS A 255 1.02 30.35 -29.62
C HIS A 255 -0.48 30.27 -29.36
N THR A 256 -1.30 30.64 -30.33
CA THR A 256 -2.74 30.40 -30.25
C THR A 256 -3.04 28.97 -30.73
N MET A 257 -3.47 28.08 -29.83
CA MET A 257 -3.96 26.76 -30.23
C MET A 257 -5.30 26.90 -30.97
N THR A 258 -5.42 26.35 -32.18
CA THR A 258 -6.63 26.48 -33.02
C THR A 258 -7.57 25.29 -32.87
N SER A 259 -7.02 24.11 -32.60
CA SER A 259 -7.81 22.90 -32.34
C SER A 259 -6.96 21.90 -31.58
N MET A 260 -7.58 21.19 -30.65
CA MET A 260 -7.02 20.04 -29.96
C MET A 260 -7.98 18.87 -30.16
N GLN A 261 -7.44 17.70 -30.52
CA GLN A 261 -8.19 16.45 -30.66
C GLN A 261 -7.50 15.41 -29.80
N LEU A 262 -8.27 14.78 -28.91
CA LEU A 262 -7.81 13.74 -28.02
C LEU A 262 -8.30 12.41 -28.56
N TYR A 263 -7.47 11.38 -28.47
CA TYR A 263 -7.83 10.03 -28.86
C TYR A 263 -7.22 9.03 -27.89
N SER A 264 -8.05 8.09 -27.45
CA SER A 264 -7.64 6.88 -26.75
C SER A 264 -8.16 5.68 -27.54
N PRO A 265 -7.35 4.64 -27.85
CA PRO A 265 -7.85 3.43 -28.46
C PRO A 265 -8.82 2.72 -27.51
N GLY A 266 -10.12 2.80 -27.79
CA GLY A 266 -11.17 2.12 -27.04
C GLY A 266 -12.01 3.00 -26.10
N THR A 267 -11.77 4.32 -26.07
CA THR A 267 -12.47 5.24 -25.15
C THR A 267 -12.85 6.55 -25.88
N VAL A 268 -14.05 7.07 -25.64
CA VAL A 268 -14.51 8.36 -26.18
C VAL A 268 -14.27 9.46 -25.14
N LEU A 269 -13.56 10.52 -25.51
CA LEU A 269 -13.27 11.66 -24.64
C LEU A 269 -14.17 12.84 -25.04
N HIS A 270 -14.88 13.46 -24.09
CA HIS A 270 -15.87 14.50 -24.39
C HIS A 270 -15.45 15.93 -24.03
N ASP A 271 -14.58 16.17 -23.04
CA ASP A 271 -13.99 17.49 -22.81
C ASP A 271 -12.64 17.41 -22.07
N LEU A 272 -11.73 18.35 -22.33
CA LEU A 272 -10.49 18.52 -21.57
C LEU A 272 -10.28 20.01 -21.34
N GLN A 273 -10.51 20.46 -20.11
CA GLN A 273 -10.19 21.82 -19.73
C GLN A 273 -8.72 21.92 -19.33
N VAL A 274 -7.97 22.74 -20.07
CA VAL A 274 -6.56 23.04 -19.77
C VAL A 274 -6.51 24.50 -19.33
N ASP A 275 -5.98 24.74 -18.12
CA ASP A 275 -5.77 26.10 -17.60
C ASP A 275 -4.91 26.93 -18.59
N PRO A 276 -5.27 28.20 -18.88
CA PRO A 276 -4.55 29.08 -19.80
C PRO A 276 -3.08 29.40 -19.42
N SER A 277 -2.60 29.00 -18.24
CA SER A 277 -1.23 29.22 -17.77
C SER A 277 -0.20 28.24 -18.35
N GLY A 278 -0.63 27.17 -19.04
CA GLY A 278 0.28 26.25 -19.73
C GLY A 278 1.20 25.44 -18.82
N VAL A 279 0.90 25.42 -17.52
CA VAL A 279 1.47 24.50 -16.52
C VAL A 279 0.31 23.60 -16.09
N ALA A 280 0.40 22.32 -16.43
CA ALA A 280 -0.62 21.35 -16.07
C ALA A 280 -0.46 20.96 -14.59
N ASP A 281 -1.09 21.72 -13.69
CA ASP A 281 -1.18 21.34 -12.26
C ASP A 281 -2.44 20.50 -11.97
N SER A 282 -3.41 20.45 -12.88
CA SER A 282 -4.50 19.48 -12.86
C SER A 282 -5.12 19.32 -14.26
N ALA A 283 -5.57 18.11 -14.56
CA ALA A 283 -6.39 17.81 -15.73
C ALA A 283 -7.51 16.88 -15.28
N GLN A 284 -8.76 17.31 -15.43
CA GLN A 284 -9.92 16.44 -15.22
C GLN A 284 -10.20 15.69 -16.53
N VAL A 285 -10.31 14.37 -16.44
CA VAL A 285 -10.55 13.48 -17.59
C VAL A 285 -11.77 12.63 -17.29
N THR A 286 -12.93 13.06 -17.75
CA THR A 286 -14.17 12.27 -17.69
C THR A 286 -14.09 11.10 -18.68
N ILE A 287 -14.21 9.86 -18.17
CA ILE A 287 -14.22 8.62 -18.96
C ILE A 287 -15.57 7.92 -18.75
N ASP A 288 -16.37 7.80 -19.80
CA ASP A 288 -17.60 7.00 -19.79
C ASP A 288 -17.34 5.58 -20.33
N SER A 289 -18.08 4.60 -19.79
CA SER A 289 -18.06 3.17 -20.18
C SER A 289 -18.88 2.87 -21.44
#